data_AF-A0A6L9YW12-F1
#
_entry.id   AF-A0A6L9YW12-F1
#
_cell.length_a   1.000
_cell.length_b   1.000
_cell.length_c   1.000
_cell.angle_alpha   90.00
_cell.angle_beta   90.00
_cell.angle_gamma   90.00
#
_symmetry.space_group_name_H-M   'P 1'
#
loop_
_entity.id
_entity.type
_entity.pdbx_description
1 polymer ?
#
loop_
_entity_poly.entity_id
_entity_poly.type
_entity_poly.pdbx_seq_one_letter_code
_entity_poly.pdbx_strand_id
1 'polypeptide(L)'
;MNESDLTIAINRLAEAVVHAGDAIAEAIKEHAKTPEERNHEKYSQKYTHHISELKDFNWASIGAKVLQRDQNGASRVIWNNRVYTRRTNNKFDKSEYGRVWFSGSSGKKDSEGKVIFDCLIGFIYYNSQPEPLQGNVVQAIIRGR
;
A
#
# COMPACT_ATOMS: atom_id res chain seq x y z
N MET A 1 -40.70 -42.29 -12.14
CA MET A 1 -40.17 -40.93 -12.35
C MET A 1 -40.78 -40.44 -13.65
N ASN A 2 -41.67 -39.46 -13.60
CA ASN A 2 -42.32 -38.96 -14.80
C ASN A 2 -41.41 -37.93 -15.49
N GLU A 3 -41.72 -37.58 -16.74
CA GLU A 3 -40.91 -36.69 -17.57
C GLU A 3 -40.74 -35.30 -16.90
N SER A 4 -41.77 -34.81 -16.19
CA SER A 4 -41.71 -33.57 -15.43
C SER A 4 -40.75 -33.59 -14.24
N ASP A 5 -40.63 -34.71 -13.52
CA ASP A 5 -39.70 -34.86 -12.40
C ASP A 5 -38.24 -34.80 -12.91
N LEU A 6 -38.00 -35.36 -14.10
CA LEU A 6 -36.70 -35.34 -14.77
C LEU A 6 -36.31 -33.91 -15.18
N THR A 7 -37.25 -33.15 -15.76
CA THR A 7 -37.02 -31.76 -16.16
C THR A 7 -36.70 -30.87 -14.96
N ILE A 8 -37.42 -31.03 -13.84
CA ILE A 8 -37.17 -30.26 -12.61
C ILE A 8 -35.78 -30.58 -12.03
N ALA A 9 -35.38 -31.85 -12.02
CA ALA A 9 -34.06 -32.25 -11.54
C ALA A 9 -32.92 -31.67 -12.41
N ILE A 10 -33.08 -31.66 -13.73
CA ILE A 10 -32.11 -31.09 -14.67
C ILE A 10 -31.96 -29.58 -14.46
N ASN A 11 -33.06 -28.86 -14.29
CA ASN A 11 -33.02 -27.41 -14.08
C ASN A 11 -32.32 -27.05 -12.76
N ARG A 12 -32.59 -27.80 -11.68
CA ARG A 12 -31.91 -27.60 -10.38
C ARG A 12 -30.41 -27.89 -10.46
N LEU A 13 -30.02 -28.90 -11.22
CA LEU A 13 -28.61 -29.19 -11.48
C LEU A 13 -27.93 -28.08 -12.27
N ALA A 14 -28.59 -27.54 -13.30
CA ALA A 14 -28.08 -26.42 -14.08
C ALA A 14 -27.89 -25.16 -13.20
N GLU A 15 -28.86 -24.81 -12.36
CA GLU A 15 -28.77 -23.69 -11.42
C GLU A 15 -27.61 -23.86 -10.43
N ALA A 16 -27.46 -25.06 -9.87
CA ALA A 16 -26.37 -25.35 -8.93
C ALA A 16 -24.99 -25.24 -9.58
N VAL A 17 -24.84 -25.65 -10.84
CA VAL A 17 -23.59 -25.53 -11.60
C VAL A 17 -23.26 -24.07 -11.90
N VAL A 18 -24.25 -23.25 -12.26
CA VAL A 18 -24.06 -21.80 -12.46
C VAL A 18 -23.61 -21.13 -11.16
N HIS A 19 -24.28 -21.40 -10.04
CA HIS A 19 -23.89 -20.86 -8.74
C HIS A 19 -22.49 -21.30 -8.29
N ALA A 20 -22.11 -22.56 -8.55
CA ALA A 20 -20.77 -23.04 -8.28
C ALA A 20 -19.72 -22.33 -9.15
N GLY A 21 -20.04 -22.10 -10.43
CA GLY A 21 -19.18 -21.35 -11.35
C GLY A 21 -18.95 -19.90 -10.88
N ASP A 22 -20.01 -19.21 -10.44
CA ASP A 22 -19.92 -17.85 -9.92
C ASP A 22 -19.08 -17.78 -8.63
N ALA A 23 -19.27 -18.73 -7.71
CA ALA A 23 -18.48 -18.81 -6.47
C ALA A 23 -17.00 -19.07 -6.74
N ILE A 24 -16.68 -19.91 -7.71
CA ILE A 24 -15.29 -20.18 -8.13
C ILE A 24 -14.68 -18.94 -8.78
N ALA A 25 -15.42 -18.26 -9.66
CA ALA A 25 -14.95 -17.03 -10.30
C ALA A 25 -14.66 -15.93 -9.26
N GLU A 26 -15.50 -15.79 -8.24
CA GLU A 26 -15.31 -14.81 -7.17
C GLU A 26 -14.12 -15.17 -6.27
N ALA A 27 -13.96 -16.44 -5.90
CA ALA A 27 -12.81 -16.92 -5.13
C ALA A 27 -11.48 -16.72 -5.89
N ILE A 28 -11.49 -16.89 -7.22
CA ILE A 28 -10.33 -16.61 -8.08
C ILE A 28 -10.03 -15.11 -8.12
N LYS A 29 -11.03 -14.23 -8.22
CA LYS A 29 -10.81 -12.77 -8.15
C LYS A 29 -10.23 -12.33 -6.80
N GLU A 30 -10.66 -12.93 -5.69
CA GLU A 30 -10.10 -12.63 -4.37
C GLU A 30 -8.65 -13.13 -4.22
N HIS A 31 -8.30 -14.26 -4.84
CA HIS A 31 -6.95 -14.83 -4.78
C HIS A 31 -5.98 -14.29 -5.85
N ALA A 32 -6.48 -13.67 -6.92
CA ALA A 32 -5.68 -13.12 -8.03
C ALA A 32 -4.91 -11.83 -7.69
N LYS A 33 -5.08 -11.26 -6.49
CA LYS A 33 -4.19 -10.18 -6.02
C LYS A 33 -2.87 -10.78 -5.55
N THR A 34 -1.81 -10.51 -6.30
CA THR A 34 -0.44 -10.93 -5.97
C THR A 34 -0.05 -10.45 -4.56
N PRO A 35 0.84 -11.17 -3.83
CA PRO A 35 1.37 -10.70 -2.55
C PRO A 35 2.02 -9.31 -2.64
N GLU A 36 2.57 -8.94 -3.80
CA GLU A 36 3.08 -7.60 -4.06
C GLU A 36 1.96 -6.54 -4.10
N GLU A 37 0.82 -6.80 -4.76
CA GLU A 37 -0.32 -5.88 -4.83
C GLU A 37 -1.04 -5.71 -3.48
N ARG A 38 -1.11 -6.77 -2.65
CA ARG A 38 -1.69 -6.68 -1.29
C ARG A 38 -0.92 -5.73 -0.37
N ASN A 39 0.34 -5.42 -0.67
CA ASN A 39 1.20 -4.62 0.20
C ASN A 39 1.26 -3.13 -0.16
N HIS A 40 0.81 -2.73 -1.35
CA HIS A 40 0.88 -1.34 -1.79
C HIS A 40 -0.34 -0.51 -1.35
N GLU A 41 -1.53 -1.11 -1.25
CA GLU A 41 -2.77 -0.37 -0.96
C GLU A 41 -3.07 -0.14 0.54
N LYS A 42 -2.35 -0.77 1.47
CA LYS A 42 -2.74 -0.71 2.91
C LYS A 42 -2.07 0.42 3.71
N TYR A 43 -1.21 1.22 3.10
CA TYR A 43 -0.52 2.33 3.77
C TYR A 43 -0.62 3.61 2.94
N SER A 44 -1.55 4.50 3.30
CA SER A 44 -1.48 5.89 2.82
C SER A 44 -0.28 6.57 3.49
N GLN A 45 0.90 6.42 2.89
CA GLN A 45 2.12 7.08 3.33
C GLN A 45 1.95 8.58 3.15
N LYS A 46 2.09 9.35 4.23
CA LYS A 46 1.81 10.79 4.21
C LYS A 46 2.99 11.61 3.70
N TYR A 47 4.22 11.14 3.95
CA TYR A 47 5.45 11.85 3.58
C TYR A 47 6.50 10.88 3.04
N THR A 48 7.34 11.36 2.12
CA THR A 48 8.47 10.62 1.57
C THR A 48 9.68 11.54 1.50
N HIS A 49 10.82 11.09 2.02
CA HIS A 49 12.08 11.84 2.05
C HIS A 49 13.26 10.95 1.63
N HIS A 50 14.40 11.58 1.32
CA HIS A 50 15.60 10.82 1.03
C HIS A 50 16.18 10.21 2.32
N ILE A 51 16.73 9.00 2.23
CA ILE A 51 17.26 8.27 3.38
C ILE A 51 18.38 9.01 4.14
N SER A 52 19.16 9.84 3.43
CA SER A 52 20.21 10.66 4.06
C SER A 52 19.63 11.69 5.05
N GLU A 53 18.38 12.09 4.87
CA GLU A 53 17.72 13.07 5.76
C GLU A 53 17.31 12.44 7.09
N LEU A 54 17.20 11.11 7.20
CA LEU A 54 16.60 10.43 8.36
C LEU A 54 17.18 10.88 9.71
N LYS A 55 18.51 11.04 9.80
CA LYS A 55 19.20 11.34 11.06
C LYS A 55 18.87 12.74 11.57
N ASP A 56 18.83 13.69 10.64
CA ASP A 56 18.75 15.13 10.89
C ASP A 56 17.39 15.73 10.52
N PHE A 57 16.44 14.88 10.11
CA PHE A 57 15.10 15.29 9.70
C PHE A 57 14.42 16.15 10.78
N ASN A 58 13.92 17.30 10.38
CA ASN A 58 13.18 18.20 11.26
C ASN A 58 11.74 17.69 11.48
N TRP A 59 11.55 16.78 12.43
CA TRP A 59 10.24 16.19 12.75
C TRP A 59 9.14 17.21 13.07
N ALA A 60 9.50 18.39 13.59
CA ALA A 60 8.53 19.44 13.87
C ALA A 60 7.90 20.03 12.60
N SER A 61 8.56 19.94 11.45
CA SER A 61 8.04 20.45 10.16
C SER A 61 6.75 19.77 9.72
N ILE A 62 6.56 18.50 10.13
CA ILE A 62 5.32 17.73 9.90
C ILE A 62 4.41 17.70 11.13
N GLY A 63 4.71 18.48 12.17
CA GLY A 63 3.97 18.48 13.43
C GLY A 63 4.21 17.25 14.31
N ALA A 64 5.25 16.46 14.04
CA ALA A 64 5.63 15.31 14.86
C ALA A 64 6.63 15.72 15.95
N LYS A 65 6.67 14.96 17.04
CA LYS A 65 7.68 15.09 18.10
C LYS A 65 8.45 13.79 18.26
N VAL A 66 9.76 13.87 18.41
CA VAL A 66 10.59 12.68 18.64
C VAL A 66 10.46 12.26 20.10
N LEU A 67 10.08 11.00 20.33
CA LEU A 67 10.01 10.39 21.65
C LEU A 67 11.29 9.64 22.02
N GLN A 68 11.95 9.04 21.02
CA GLN A 68 13.17 8.26 21.23
C GLN A 68 14.11 8.43 20.02
N ARG A 69 15.42 8.49 20.31
CA ARG A 69 16.50 8.48 19.33
C ARG A 69 17.47 7.33 19.63
N ASP A 70 18.17 6.89 18.59
CA ASP A 70 19.35 6.03 18.68
C ASP A 70 20.44 6.53 17.71
N GLN A 71 21.50 5.74 17.54
CA GLN A 71 22.63 6.08 16.68
C GLN A 71 22.25 6.42 15.22
N ASN A 72 21.08 5.95 14.75
CA ASN A 72 20.58 6.14 13.40
C ASN A 72 19.50 7.25 13.30
N GLY A 73 19.31 8.05 14.36
CA GLY A 73 18.32 9.13 14.38
C GLY A 73 17.07 8.78 15.19
N ALA A 74 15.92 9.35 14.83
CA ALA A 74 14.67 9.06 15.52
C ALA A 74 14.31 7.57 15.39
N SER A 75 13.83 6.95 16.47
CA SER A 75 13.36 5.56 16.50
C SER A 75 11.89 5.44 16.88
N ARG A 76 11.36 6.42 17.63
CA ARG A 76 9.93 6.58 17.92
C ARG A 76 9.53 8.04 17.88
N VAL A 77 8.38 8.32 17.29
CA VAL A 77 7.82 9.67 17.18
C VAL A 77 6.34 9.66 17.54
N ILE A 78 5.82 10.79 18.01
CA ILE A 78 4.38 11.01 18.20
C ILE A 78 3.88 12.03 17.19
N TRP A 79 2.75 11.72 16.56
CA TRP A 79 2.07 12.57 15.59
C TRP A 79 0.56 12.36 15.74
N ASN A 80 -0.22 13.44 15.85
CA ASN A 80 -1.66 13.38 16.12
C ASN A 80 -2.05 12.42 17.27
N ASN A 81 -1.33 12.54 18.39
CA ASN A 81 -1.51 11.70 19.60
C ASN A 81 -1.33 10.19 19.38
N ARG A 82 -0.65 9.79 18.30
CA ARG A 82 -0.34 8.39 17.99
C ARG A 82 1.17 8.18 17.90
N VAL A 83 1.65 7.05 18.40
CA VAL A 83 3.07 6.69 18.36
C VAL A 83 3.36 5.92 17.08
N TYR A 84 4.35 6.39 16.35
CA TYR A 84 4.91 5.74 15.17
C TYR A 84 6.32 5.26 15.50
N THR A 85 6.63 4.02 15.11
CA THR A 85 7.91 3.37 15.38
C THR A 85 8.66 3.15 14.09
N ARG A 86 9.98 3.40 14.10
CA ARG A 86 10.85 3.16 12.97
C ARG A 86 10.87 1.66 12.64
N ARG A 87 10.68 1.34 11.36
CA ARG A 87 10.75 0.02 10.77
C ARG A 87 11.77 0.02 9.66
N THR A 88 12.45 -1.10 9.50
CA THR A 88 13.38 -1.37 8.41
C THR A 88 12.93 -2.65 7.72
N ASN A 89 13.17 -2.76 6.41
CA ASN A 89 12.97 -4.03 5.72
C ASN A 89 14.33 -4.59 5.33
N ASN A 90 14.76 -5.62 6.03
CA ASN A 90 15.99 -6.34 5.71
C ASN A 90 15.70 -7.52 4.74
N LYS A 91 14.43 -7.82 4.47
CA LYS A 91 14.00 -9.01 3.68
C LYS A 91 13.85 -8.75 2.18
N PHE A 92 13.97 -7.50 1.73
CA PHE A 92 13.88 -7.12 0.33
C PHE A 92 15.21 -6.49 -0.11
N ASP A 93 16.30 -7.23 0.15
CA ASP A 93 17.68 -6.93 -0.27
C ASP A 93 17.88 -6.92 -1.80
N LYS A 94 16.78 -6.84 -2.56
CA LYS A 94 16.72 -6.80 -4.03
C LYS A 94 15.71 -5.79 -4.58
N SER A 95 15.05 -4.98 -3.76
CA SER A 95 14.59 -3.68 -4.25
C SER A 95 15.75 -2.73 -4.06
N GLU A 96 16.31 -2.18 -5.13
CA GLU A 96 17.49 -1.30 -5.25
C GLU A 96 17.50 -0.03 -4.36
N TYR A 97 16.64 0.05 -3.34
CA TYR A 97 16.43 1.19 -2.48
C TYR A 97 16.18 0.70 -1.05
N GLY A 98 17.20 0.81 -0.19
CA GLY A 98 17.01 0.67 1.26
C GLY A 98 15.90 1.60 1.75
N ARG A 99 14.91 1.04 2.46
CA ARG A 99 13.74 1.77 2.95
C ARG A 99 13.63 1.71 4.47
N VAL A 100 13.50 2.88 5.09
CA VAL A 100 13.16 3.04 6.50
C VAL A 100 11.81 3.76 6.57
N TRP A 101 10.86 3.29 7.36
CA TRP A 101 9.57 3.98 7.49
C TRP A 101 9.06 3.99 8.92
N PHE A 102 8.18 4.92 9.24
CA PHE A 102 7.59 5.05 10.56
C PHE A 102 6.12 4.65 10.49
N SER A 103 5.77 3.53 11.12
CA SER A 103 4.40 3.03 11.16
C SER A 103 3.84 2.95 12.58
N GLY A 104 2.53 3.11 12.69
CA GLY A 104 1.78 3.07 13.94
C GLY A 104 0.41 2.43 13.70
N SER A 105 -0.24 1.96 14.77
CA SER A 105 -1.61 1.46 14.65
C SER A 105 -2.55 2.60 14.28
N SER A 106 -3.45 2.37 13.33
CA SER A 106 -4.50 3.33 12.96
C SER A 106 -5.64 3.39 13.99
N GLY A 107 -5.65 2.46 14.95
CA GLY A 107 -6.77 2.22 15.88
C GLY A 107 -7.91 1.42 15.27
N LYS A 108 -7.82 1.02 13.99
CA LYS A 108 -8.83 0.24 13.27
C LYS A 108 -8.41 -1.22 13.13
N LYS A 109 -9.40 -2.09 12.91
CA LYS A 109 -9.21 -3.49 12.51
C LYS A 109 -9.88 -3.73 11.16
N ASP A 110 -9.36 -4.68 10.39
CA ASP A 110 -10.02 -5.16 9.17
C ASP A 110 -11.12 -6.19 9.47
N SER A 111 -11.75 -6.71 8.42
CA SER A 111 -12.83 -7.71 8.49
C SER A 111 -12.40 -9.02 9.15
N GLU A 112 -11.10 -9.31 9.19
CA GLU A 112 -10.52 -10.49 9.84
C GLU A 112 -10.09 -10.20 11.30
N GLY A 113 -10.34 -8.98 11.80
CA GLY A 113 -9.97 -8.56 13.14
C GLY A 113 -8.49 -8.18 13.32
N LYS A 114 -7.72 -8.10 12.22
CA LYS A 114 -6.31 -7.72 12.25
C LYS A 114 -6.14 -6.21 12.31
N VAL A 115 -5.20 -5.74 13.12
CA VAL A 115 -4.91 -4.31 13.29
C VAL A 115 -4.42 -3.71 11.97
N ILE A 116 -5.05 -2.61 11.58
CA ILE A 116 -4.63 -1.79 10.45
C ILE A 116 -3.53 -0.84 10.95
N PHE A 117 -2.47 -0.73 10.17
CA PHE A 117 -1.33 0.15 10.46
C PHE A 117 -1.29 1.28 9.43
N ASP A 118 -0.96 2.48 9.89
CA ASP A 118 -0.72 3.65 9.04
C ASP A 118 0.79 3.89 8.91
N CYS A 119 1.23 4.35 7.73
CA CYS A 119 2.60 4.84 7.52
C CYS A 119 2.61 6.36 7.58
N LEU A 120 3.38 6.93 8.51
CA LEU A 120 3.54 8.38 8.61
C LEU A 120 4.49 8.90 7.54
N ILE A 121 5.71 8.37 7.53
CA ILE A 121 6.79 8.84 6.66
C ILE A 121 7.66 7.67 6.24
N GLY A 122 8.06 7.66 4.97
CA GLY A 122 9.08 6.78 4.42
C GLY A 122 10.34 7.56 4.05
N PHE A 123 11.49 6.94 4.29
CA PHE A 123 12.82 7.39 3.91
C PHE A 123 13.39 6.35 2.95
N ILE A 124 13.67 6.77 1.72
CA ILE A 124 14.09 5.88 0.63
C ILE A 124 15.35 6.44 -0.05
N TYR A 125 16.15 5.57 -0.67
CA TYR A 125 17.13 6.04 -1.66
C TYR A 125 16.39 6.48 -2.93
N TYR A 126 16.83 7.56 -3.56
CA TYR A 126 16.42 7.92 -4.91
C TYR A 126 17.59 7.62 -5.87
N ASN A 127 17.78 6.38 -6.28
CA ASN A 127 18.62 6.08 -7.44
C ASN A 127 17.77 6.16 -8.72
N SER A 128 17.42 7.37 -9.13
CA SER A 128 17.03 7.61 -10.52
C SER A 128 17.14 9.11 -10.76
N GLN A 129 18.07 9.52 -11.63
CA GLN A 129 17.80 10.72 -12.41
C GLN A 129 16.40 10.53 -13.00
N PRO A 130 15.47 11.50 -12.88
CA PRO A 130 14.27 11.42 -13.69
C PRO A 130 14.74 11.38 -15.13
N GLU A 131 14.54 10.26 -15.83
CA GLU A 131 14.63 10.30 -17.29
C GLU A 131 13.64 11.40 -17.72
N PRO A 132 14.08 12.41 -18.48
CA PRO A 132 13.17 13.42 -18.95
C PRO A 132 12.06 12.69 -19.68
N LEU A 133 10.81 12.89 -19.22
CA LEU A 133 9.64 12.49 -19.98
C LEU A 133 9.87 13.02 -21.39
N GLN A 134 9.94 12.13 -22.39
CA GLN A 134 9.96 12.51 -23.79
C GLN A 134 8.60 13.13 -24.12
N GLY A 135 8.38 14.34 -23.62
CA GLY A 135 7.27 15.19 -23.95
C GLY A 135 7.65 15.89 -25.24
N ASN A 136 7.08 15.44 -26.35
CA ASN A 136 7.05 16.22 -27.58
C ASN A 136 6.57 17.63 -27.24
N VAL A 137 7.47 18.59 -27.33
CA VAL A 137 7.17 19.99 -27.13
C VAL A 137 6.34 20.44 -28.32
N VAL A 138 5.01 20.36 -28.22
CA VAL A 138 4.14 21.12 -29.11
C VAL A 138 4.27 22.57 -28.64
N GLN A 139 5.12 23.34 -29.31
CA GLN A 139 5.16 24.80 -29.12
C GLN A 139 3.80 25.38 -29.49
N ALA A 140 3.00 25.69 -28.48
CA ALA A 140 1.84 26.54 -28.63
C ALA A 140 2.31 28.00 -28.72
N ILE A 141 2.12 28.56 -29.91
CA ILE A 141 2.27 29.97 -30.26
C ILE A 141 1.49 30.82 -29.25
N ILE A 142 2.18 31.73 -28.54
CA ILE A 142 1.53 32.89 -27.92
C ILE A 142 2.12 34.15 -28.55
N ARG A 143 1.36 34.70 -29.50
CA ARG A 143 1.44 36.10 -29.92
C ARG A 143 1.06 37.00 -28.74
N GLY A 144 1.81 38.08 -28.53
CA GLY A 144 1.28 39.24 -27.83
C GLY A 144 2.29 40.08 -27.05
N ARG A 145 3.08 40.91 -27.75
CA ARG A 145 3.06 42.37 -27.66
C ARG A 145 4.10 42.99 -28.58
#